data_AF-A0A9C9X3F9-F1
#
_entry.id   AF-A0A9C9X3F9-F1
#
_cell.length_a   1.000
_cell.length_b   1.000
_cell.length_c   1.000
_cell.angle_alpha   90.00
_cell.angle_beta   90.00
_cell.angle_gamma   90.00
#
_symmetry.space_group_name_H-M   'P 1'
#
loop_
_entity.id
_entity.type
_entity.pdbx_description
1 polymer ?
#
loop_
_entity_poly.entity_id
_entity_poly.type
_entity_poly.pdbx_seq_one_letter_code
_entity_poly.pdbx_strand_id
1 'polypeptide(L)'
;MDYLGELKVVPKLPEQIKRLKELAYNFYFSWHPEVRDLFIEIDKEVWKFVNHNPVKFLHEVQQKRLEEKAQDRVFLEKYTQALTYFDKYMRAEKTWFSSNFPEYRGRHIAYFTAEFGFHESLPIYAGGLGVLAGDHIKSASDLGIPLTGVSLFYQQTYFTQEIDAHGNQIPHY
;
A
#
# COMPACT_ATOMS: atom_id res chain seq x y z
N MET A 1 2.42 22.85 -33.49
CA MET A 1 2.44 21.42 -33.17
C MET A 1 1.22 21.16 -32.33
N ASP A 2 0.19 20.56 -32.91
CA ASP A 2 -1.04 20.27 -32.20
C ASP A 2 -0.81 19.08 -31.26
N TYR A 3 -0.93 19.34 -29.96
CA TYR A 3 -0.80 18.33 -28.92
C TYR A 3 -2.09 17.50 -28.90
N LEU A 4 -2.03 16.27 -29.42
CA LEU A 4 -3.17 15.35 -29.57
C LEU A 4 -3.55 14.61 -28.27
N GLY A 5 -2.83 14.84 -27.17
CA GLY A 5 -3.03 14.20 -25.87
C GLY A 5 -1.84 13.34 -25.44
N GLU A 6 -1.91 12.85 -24.20
CA GLU A 6 -0.88 12.02 -23.58
C GLU A 6 -1.27 10.54 -23.67
N LEU A 7 -0.43 9.71 -24.30
CA LEU A 7 -0.69 8.27 -24.46
C LEU A 7 0.11 7.50 -23.39
N LYS A 8 -0.54 7.13 -22.29
CA LYS A 8 0.08 6.33 -21.22
C LYS A 8 0.05 4.85 -21.57
N VAL A 9 1.20 4.29 -21.92
CA VAL A 9 1.37 2.85 -22.10
C VAL A 9 1.63 2.22 -20.74
N VAL A 10 0.64 1.48 -20.22
CA VAL A 10 0.79 0.76 -18.94
C VAL A 10 1.56 -0.55 -19.19
N PRO A 11 2.64 -0.82 -18.43
CA PRO A 11 3.37 -2.08 -18.50
C PRO A 11 2.45 -3.29 -18.31
N LYS A 12 2.68 -4.34 -19.09
CA LYS A 12 1.96 -5.61 -18.96
C LYS A 12 2.71 -6.51 -17.99
N LEU A 13 2.06 -6.87 -16.89
CA LEU A 13 2.66 -7.81 -15.94
C LEU A 13 2.87 -9.19 -16.60
N PRO A 14 4.09 -9.74 -16.56
CA PRO A 14 4.34 -11.12 -16.94
C PRO A 14 3.52 -12.10 -16.11
N GLU A 15 3.16 -13.24 -16.68
CA GLU A 15 2.26 -14.23 -16.07
C GLU A 15 2.80 -14.73 -14.72
N GLN A 16 4.12 -14.90 -14.61
CA GLN A 16 4.83 -15.37 -13.42
C GLN A 16 4.68 -14.42 -12.23
N ILE A 17 4.51 -13.12 -12.49
CA ILE A 17 4.46 -12.07 -11.45
C ILE A 17 3.14 -11.27 -11.50
N LYS A 18 2.13 -11.79 -12.21
CA LYS A 18 0.86 -11.09 -12.46
C LYS A 18 0.12 -10.66 -11.18
N ARG A 19 0.31 -11.40 -10.09
CA ARG A 19 -0.34 -11.11 -8.80
C ARG A 19 0.36 -10.00 -8.02
N LEU A 20 1.44 -9.39 -8.53
CA LEU A 20 1.94 -8.11 -8.00
C LEU A 20 0.84 -7.06 -7.94
N LYS A 21 -0.14 -7.12 -8.86
CA LYS A 21 -1.32 -6.26 -8.83
C LYS A 21 -2.15 -6.44 -7.54
N GLU A 22 -2.30 -7.66 -7.03
CA GLU A 22 -3.05 -7.91 -5.79
C GLU A 22 -2.34 -7.28 -4.59
N LEU A 23 -1.01 -7.43 -4.52
CA LEU A 23 -0.18 -6.83 -3.48
C LEU A 23 -0.16 -5.30 -3.55
N ALA A 24 -0.17 -4.74 -4.78
CA ALA A 24 -0.17 -3.29 -4.98
C ALA A 24 -1.49 -2.63 -4.57
N TYR A 25 -2.62 -3.31 -4.76
CA TYR A 25 -3.96 -2.78 -4.48
C TYR A 25 -4.49 -3.13 -3.07
N ASN A 26 -3.65 -3.71 -2.21
CA ASN A 26 -4.00 -4.02 -0.84
C ASN A 26 -3.00 -3.39 0.12
N PHE A 27 -3.47 -2.56 1.06
CA PHE A 27 -2.61 -1.87 2.02
C PHE A 27 -1.77 -2.78 2.91
N TYR A 28 -1.99 -4.10 2.90
CA TYR A 28 -1.11 -5.11 3.50
C TYR A 28 0.38 -4.79 3.31
N PHE A 29 0.80 -4.31 2.13
CA PHE A 29 2.21 -3.93 1.88
C PHE A 29 2.75 -2.88 2.86
N SER A 30 1.90 -2.01 3.40
CA SER A 30 2.34 -0.86 4.21
C SER A 30 2.89 -1.23 5.58
N TRP A 31 2.54 -2.40 6.13
CA TRP A 31 3.14 -2.93 7.37
C TRP A 31 3.83 -4.29 7.20
N HIS A 32 3.96 -4.78 5.97
CA HIS A 32 4.65 -6.02 5.62
C HIS A 32 5.87 -5.72 4.73
N PRO A 33 7.08 -5.56 5.32
CA PRO A 33 8.30 -5.20 4.61
C PRO A 33 8.62 -6.14 3.44
N GLU A 34 8.34 -7.43 3.58
CA GLU A 34 8.61 -8.43 2.55
C GLU A 34 7.88 -8.15 1.24
N VAL A 35 6.74 -7.46 1.29
CA VAL A 35 6.00 -7.04 0.10
C VAL A 35 6.63 -5.79 -0.52
N ARG A 36 7.06 -4.82 0.30
CA ARG A 36 7.75 -3.60 -0.18
C ARG A 36 9.08 -3.93 -0.83
N ASP A 37 9.80 -4.89 -0.27
CA ASP A 37 11.09 -5.35 -0.78
C ASP A 37 10.99 -5.88 -2.22
N LEU A 38 9.85 -6.47 -2.61
CA LEU A 38 9.63 -6.89 -4.00
C LEU A 38 9.65 -5.71 -4.97
N PHE A 39 8.96 -4.61 -4.65
CA PHE A 39 8.93 -3.42 -5.50
C PHE A 39 10.29 -2.73 -5.54
N ILE A 40 10.99 -2.64 -4.39
CA ILE A 40 12.35 -2.11 -4.28
C ILE A 40 13.32 -2.94 -5.14
N GLU A 41 13.20 -4.27 -5.11
CA GLU A 41 14.09 -5.15 -5.84
C GLU A 41 13.86 -5.12 -7.36
N ILE A 42 12.63 -4.87 -7.81
CA ILE A 42 12.33 -4.66 -9.24
C ILE A 42 12.99 -3.37 -9.73
N ASP A 43 12.72 -2.24 -9.08
CA ASP A 43 13.33 -0.96 -9.43
C ASP A 43 13.28 0.04 -8.26
N LYS A 44 14.39 0.13 -7.52
CA LYS A 44 14.50 1.02 -6.36
C LYS A 44 14.29 2.49 -6.69
N GLU A 45 14.69 2.93 -7.87
CA GLU A 45 14.63 4.34 -8.24
C GLU A 45 13.22 4.74 -8.64
N VAL A 46 12.51 3.88 -9.40
CA VAL A 46 11.07 4.08 -9.64
C VAL A 46 10.29 4.03 -8.33
N TRP A 47 10.60 3.10 -7.42
CA TRP A 47 9.94 2.98 -6.12
C TRP A 47 9.99 4.28 -5.31
N LYS A 48 11.16 4.90 -5.22
CA LYS A 48 11.33 6.22 -4.58
C LYS A 48 10.61 7.32 -5.34
N PHE A 49 10.73 7.33 -6.68
CA PHE A 49 10.14 8.36 -7.53
C PHE A 49 8.61 8.42 -7.39
N VAL A 50 7.94 7.28 -7.26
CA VAL A 50 6.47 7.24 -7.09
C VAL A 50 6.01 7.42 -5.64
N ASN A 51 6.90 7.87 -4.74
CA ASN A 51 6.67 8.00 -3.31
C ASN A 51 6.11 6.70 -2.69
N HIS A 52 6.77 5.59 -3.01
CA HIS A 52 6.45 4.27 -2.43
C HIS A 52 5.00 3.82 -2.66
N ASN A 53 4.37 4.30 -3.73
CA ASN A 53 3.03 3.90 -4.14
C ASN A 53 3.13 2.72 -5.13
N PRO A 54 2.76 1.48 -4.72
CA PRO A 54 2.94 0.31 -5.58
C PRO A 54 2.00 0.31 -6.79
N VAL A 55 0.85 0.99 -6.74
CA VAL A 55 -0.02 1.12 -7.91
C VAL A 55 0.68 1.97 -8.96
N LYS A 56 1.13 3.19 -8.60
CA LYS A 56 1.89 4.06 -9.49
C LYS A 56 3.17 3.37 -9.98
N PHE A 57 3.85 2.63 -9.12
CA PHE A 57 5.04 1.86 -9.49
C PHE A 57 4.78 0.95 -10.70
N LEU A 58 3.68 0.17 -10.68
CA LEU A 58 3.34 -0.73 -11.77
C LEU A 58 2.97 0.00 -13.08
N HIS A 59 2.64 1.30 -13.00
CA HIS A 59 2.44 2.15 -14.18
C HIS A 59 3.73 2.77 -14.73
N GLU A 60 4.71 3.05 -13.87
CA GLU A 60 5.95 3.77 -14.23
C GLU A 60 7.14 2.84 -14.52
N VAL A 61 7.13 1.63 -13.96
CA VAL A 61 8.25 0.70 -14.10
C VAL A 61 8.43 0.24 -15.55
N GLN A 62 9.68 0.13 -16.00
CA GLN A 62 9.95 -0.34 -17.36
C GLN A 62 9.55 -1.81 -17.54
N GLN A 63 8.89 -2.11 -18.67
CA GLN A 63 8.50 -3.46 -19.05
C GLN A 63 9.67 -4.46 -18.96
N LYS A 64 10.86 -4.05 -19.41
CA LYS A 64 12.07 -4.86 -19.37
C LYS A 64 12.44 -5.32 -17.95
N ARG A 65 12.28 -4.46 -16.94
CA ARG A 65 12.57 -4.81 -15.53
C ARG A 65 11.64 -5.88 -15.01
N LEU A 66 10.36 -5.79 -15.35
CA LEU A 66 9.36 -6.80 -15.00
C LEU A 66 9.69 -8.15 -15.65
N GLU A 67 10.08 -8.14 -16.93
CA GLU A 67 10.46 -9.36 -17.67
C GLU A 67 11.75 -10.00 -17.13
N GLU A 68 12.76 -9.19 -16.81
CA GLU A 68 14.00 -9.63 -16.15
C GLU A 68 13.66 -10.32 -14.81
N LYS A 69 12.84 -9.68 -13.97
CA LYS A 69 12.46 -10.24 -12.67
C LYS A 69 11.52 -11.45 -12.76
N ALA A 70 10.71 -11.53 -13.80
CA ALA A 70 9.90 -12.73 -14.06
C ALA A 70 10.72 -13.97 -14.43
N GLN A 71 12.01 -13.82 -14.75
CA GLN A 71 12.94 -14.91 -15.05
C GLN A 71 13.98 -15.14 -13.92
N ASP A 72 14.04 -14.25 -12.93
CA ASP A 72 14.96 -14.32 -11.80
C ASP A 72 14.44 -15.29 -10.74
N ARG A 73 15.09 -16.44 -10.59
CA ARG A 73 14.68 -17.51 -9.66
C ARG A 73 14.68 -17.03 -8.20
N VAL A 74 15.66 -16.20 -7.81
CA VAL A 74 15.78 -15.71 -6.43
C VAL A 74 14.64 -14.75 -6.13
N PHE A 75 14.32 -13.86 -7.06
CA PHE A 75 13.17 -12.97 -6.94
C PHE A 75 11.85 -13.76 -6.85
N LEU A 76 11.66 -14.76 -7.72
CA LEU A 76 10.44 -15.56 -7.76
C LEU A 76 10.22 -16.35 -6.47
N GLU A 77 11.28 -16.81 -5.81
CA GLU A 77 11.19 -17.46 -4.49
C GLU A 77 10.67 -16.50 -3.42
N LYS A 78 11.23 -15.29 -3.34
CA LYS A 78 10.75 -14.23 -2.41
C LYS A 78 9.31 -13.82 -2.71
N TYR A 79 9.00 -13.63 -3.99
CA TYR A 79 7.66 -13.29 -4.47
C TYR A 79 6.63 -14.35 -4.07
N THR A 80 6.96 -15.63 -4.30
CA THR A 80 6.09 -16.76 -3.95
C THR A 80 5.89 -16.86 -2.44
N GLN A 81 6.95 -16.62 -1.66
CA GLN A 81 6.87 -16.60 -0.21
C GLN A 81 5.95 -15.47 0.29
N ALA A 82 6.12 -14.24 -0.21
CA ALA A 82 5.27 -13.10 0.12
C ALA A 82 3.80 -13.37 -0.21
N LEU A 83 3.52 -13.95 -1.38
CA LEU A 83 2.16 -14.36 -1.75
C LEU A 83 1.60 -15.46 -0.85
N THR A 84 2.43 -16.41 -0.42
CA THR A 84 2.01 -17.47 0.49
C THR A 84 1.57 -16.89 1.84
N TYR A 85 2.32 -15.92 2.38
CA TYR A 85 1.93 -15.22 3.61
C TYR A 85 0.67 -14.38 3.41
N PHE A 86 0.60 -13.63 2.31
CA PHE A 86 -0.58 -12.85 1.96
C PHE A 86 -1.84 -13.72 1.81
N ASP A 87 -1.77 -14.82 1.08
CA ASP A 87 -2.90 -15.74 0.88
C ASP A 87 -3.34 -16.38 2.20
N LYS A 88 -2.37 -16.75 3.06
CA LYS A 88 -2.65 -17.26 4.40
C LYS A 88 -3.35 -16.21 5.26
N TYR A 89 -2.90 -14.95 5.21
CA TYR A 89 -3.50 -13.84 5.94
C TYR A 89 -4.95 -13.59 5.49
N MET A 90 -5.16 -13.46 4.18
CA MET A 90 -6.48 -13.15 3.59
C MET A 90 -7.52 -14.26 3.76
N ARG A 91 -7.07 -15.52 3.90
CA ARG A 91 -7.95 -16.70 4.08
C ARG A 91 -8.05 -17.17 5.53
N ALA A 92 -7.52 -16.42 6.49
CA ALA A 92 -7.53 -16.82 7.89
C ALA A 92 -8.97 -16.83 8.45
N GLU A 93 -9.55 -18.03 8.60
CA GLU A 93 -10.87 -18.19 9.23
C GLU A 93 -10.78 -18.28 10.77
N LYS A 94 -9.66 -18.79 11.28
CA LYS A 94 -9.39 -18.92 12.72
C LYS A 94 -8.41 -17.85 13.16
N THR A 95 -8.92 -16.65 13.37
CA THR A 95 -8.16 -15.49 13.85
C THR A 95 -8.11 -15.46 15.37
N TRP A 96 -7.31 -14.55 15.93
CA TRP A 96 -7.30 -14.35 17.38
C TRP A 96 -8.69 -13.93 17.87
N PHE A 97 -9.34 -13.00 17.17
CA PHE A 97 -10.69 -12.53 17.52
C PHE A 97 -11.72 -13.65 17.46
N SER A 98 -11.77 -14.43 16.37
CA SER A 98 -12.76 -15.52 16.23
C SER A 98 -12.58 -16.62 17.28
N SER A 99 -11.36 -16.79 17.81
CA SER A 99 -11.03 -17.81 18.80
C SER A 99 -11.34 -17.37 20.24
N ASN A 100 -11.13 -16.08 20.55
CA ASN A 100 -11.29 -15.54 21.91
C ASN A 100 -12.65 -14.91 22.16
N PHE A 101 -13.36 -14.48 21.11
CA PHE A 101 -14.64 -13.76 21.18
C PHE A 101 -15.71 -14.38 20.27
N PRO A 102 -15.95 -15.71 20.33
CA PRO A 102 -16.90 -16.38 19.45
C PRO A 102 -18.35 -15.87 19.59
N GLU A 103 -18.72 -15.33 20.75
CA GLU A 103 -20.04 -14.74 21.03
C GLU A 103 -20.33 -13.46 20.23
N TYR A 104 -19.29 -12.82 19.69
CA TYR A 104 -19.40 -11.65 18.82
C TYR A 104 -19.37 -12.01 17.32
N ARG A 105 -19.39 -13.31 16.98
CA ARG A 105 -19.45 -13.76 15.58
C ARG A 105 -20.68 -13.16 14.88
N GLY A 106 -20.44 -12.59 13.69
CA GLY A 106 -21.49 -11.92 12.90
C GLY A 106 -21.82 -10.49 13.37
N ARG A 107 -21.18 -9.99 14.43
CA ARG A 107 -21.23 -8.56 14.76
C ARG A 107 -20.14 -7.81 14.01
N HIS A 108 -20.38 -6.52 13.76
CA HIS A 108 -19.50 -5.67 12.98
C HIS A 108 -19.29 -4.32 13.67
N ILE A 109 -18.08 -3.78 13.61
CA ILE A 109 -17.70 -2.51 14.23
C ILE A 109 -17.50 -1.48 13.11
N ALA A 110 -18.18 -0.34 13.21
CA ALA A 110 -17.90 0.81 12.37
C ALA A 110 -17.00 1.80 13.14
N TYR A 111 -15.79 2.05 12.62
CA TYR A 111 -14.82 2.95 13.24
C TYR A 111 -14.73 4.25 12.45
N PHE A 112 -15.34 5.31 12.98
CA PHE A 112 -15.35 6.63 12.37
C PHE A 112 -14.17 7.46 12.87
N THR A 113 -13.41 8.03 11.93
CA THR A 113 -12.33 8.97 12.22
C THR A 113 -12.25 10.00 11.10
N ALA A 114 -11.77 11.21 11.43
CA ALA A 114 -11.52 12.23 10.42
C ALA A 114 -10.44 11.78 9.44
N GLU A 115 -9.41 11.06 9.91
CA GLU A 115 -8.22 10.72 9.12
C GLU A 115 -7.67 9.34 9.45
N PHE A 116 -6.95 8.75 8.49
CA PHE A 116 -6.17 7.52 8.65
C PHE A 116 -4.76 7.68 8.08
N GLY A 117 -3.76 7.43 8.91
CA GLY A 117 -2.34 7.39 8.54
C GLY A 117 -1.91 5.98 8.20
N PHE A 118 -2.23 5.51 6.99
CA PHE A 118 -1.84 4.16 6.55
C PHE A 118 -0.37 4.10 6.14
N HIS A 119 0.00 4.96 5.19
CA HIS A 119 1.29 4.96 4.50
C HIS A 119 1.47 6.29 3.74
N GLU A 120 2.70 6.77 3.54
CA GLU A 120 2.96 8.03 2.81
C GLU A 120 2.42 8.05 1.36
N SER A 121 2.17 6.87 0.78
CA SER A 121 1.58 6.75 -0.56
C SER A 121 0.12 7.19 -0.64
N LEU A 122 -0.56 7.35 0.51
CA LEU A 122 -1.93 7.85 0.65
C LEU A 122 -1.98 8.89 1.80
N PRO A 123 -1.59 10.16 1.53
CA PRO A 123 -1.39 11.16 2.58
C PRO A 123 -2.69 11.78 3.14
N ILE A 124 -3.70 10.98 3.50
CA ILE A 124 -5.01 11.46 4.00
C ILE A 124 -5.05 11.75 5.51
N TYR A 125 -3.92 12.20 6.08
CA TYR A 125 -3.80 12.54 7.51
C TYR A 125 -2.85 13.71 7.72
N ALA A 126 -3.00 14.41 8.85
CA ALA A 126 -2.21 15.57 9.23
C ALA A 126 -1.30 15.31 10.44
N GLY A 127 -1.65 14.36 11.33
CA GLY A 127 -0.88 14.15 12.54
C GLY A 127 -1.17 12.86 13.30
N GLY A 128 -0.96 12.91 14.62
CA GLY A 128 -0.98 11.73 15.49
C GLY A 128 -2.32 11.00 15.57
N LEU A 129 -3.44 11.69 15.35
CA LEU A 129 -4.76 11.07 15.30
C LEU A 129 -4.84 10.07 14.15
N GLY A 130 -4.47 10.48 12.94
CA GLY A 130 -4.44 9.63 11.77
C GLY A 130 -3.47 8.47 11.94
N VAL A 131 -2.25 8.72 12.44
CA VAL A 131 -1.26 7.65 12.70
C VAL A 131 -1.85 6.61 13.65
N LEU A 132 -2.43 7.03 14.78
CA LEU A 132 -3.07 6.13 15.73
C LEU A 132 -4.22 5.35 15.09
N ALA A 133 -5.09 6.02 14.33
CA ALA A 133 -6.20 5.35 13.65
C ALA A 133 -5.72 4.32 12.61
N GLY A 134 -4.64 4.64 11.89
CA GLY A 134 -3.97 3.74 10.95
C GLY A 134 -3.39 2.50 11.64
N ASP A 135 -2.66 2.67 12.74
CA ASP A 135 -2.09 1.54 13.48
C ASP A 135 -3.16 0.70 14.17
N HIS A 136 -4.24 1.34 14.62
CA HIS A 136 -5.39 0.65 15.20
C HIS A 136 -6.07 -0.27 14.20
N ILE A 137 -6.34 0.20 12.97
CA ILE A 137 -6.99 -0.63 11.94
C ILE A 137 -6.08 -1.72 11.40
N LYS A 138 -4.75 -1.48 11.32
CA LYS A 138 -3.76 -2.53 11.01
C LYS A 138 -3.79 -3.64 12.06
N SER A 139 -3.75 -3.25 13.34
CA SER A 139 -3.84 -4.20 14.47
C SER A 139 -5.17 -4.95 14.48
N ALA A 140 -6.27 -4.27 14.18
CA ALA A 140 -7.59 -4.90 14.05
C ALA A 140 -7.62 -5.93 12.92
N SER A 141 -6.98 -5.63 11.79
CA SER A 141 -6.83 -6.55 10.66
C SER A 141 -6.02 -7.79 11.07
N ASP A 142 -4.87 -7.62 11.73
CA ASP A 142 -4.01 -8.74 12.17
C ASP A 142 -4.70 -9.65 13.19
N LEU A 143 -5.52 -9.08 14.07
CA LEU A 143 -6.32 -9.83 15.04
C LEU A 143 -7.58 -10.45 14.42
N GLY A 144 -7.96 -10.06 13.21
CA GLY A 144 -9.17 -10.49 12.52
C GLY A 144 -10.46 -9.96 13.14
N ILE A 145 -10.42 -8.73 13.67
CA ILE A 145 -11.59 -8.03 14.22
C ILE A 145 -12.47 -7.57 13.04
N PRO A 146 -13.80 -7.85 13.05
CA PRO A 146 -14.72 -7.43 12.00
C PRO A 146 -15.01 -5.93 12.09
N LEU A 147 -14.06 -5.12 11.62
CA LEU A 147 -14.06 -3.66 11.72
C LEU A 147 -13.99 -3.01 10.33
N THR A 148 -14.85 -2.02 10.10
CA THR A 148 -14.80 -1.15 8.92
C THR A 148 -14.49 0.28 9.34
N GLY A 149 -13.37 0.80 8.84
CA GLY A 149 -13.01 2.21 8.97
C GLY A 149 -13.85 3.08 8.03
N VAL A 150 -14.35 4.21 8.54
CA VAL A 150 -15.08 5.21 7.77
C VAL A 150 -14.43 6.57 7.99
N SER A 151 -14.07 7.24 6.89
CA SER A 151 -13.38 8.52 6.90
C SER A 151 -13.67 9.28 5.62
N LEU A 152 -13.15 10.51 5.52
CA LEU A 152 -13.28 11.38 4.36
C LEU A 152 -12.10 11.17 3.41
N PHE A 153 -12.39 11.16 2.11
CA PHE A 153 -11.35 11.15 1.09
C PHE A 153 -11.03 12.59 0.69
N TYR A 154 -10.05 13.19 1.35
CA TYR A 154 -9.65 14.57 1.12
C TYR A 154 -8.94 14.72 -0.23
N GLN A 155 -9.40 15.67 -1.07
CA GLN A 155 -8.75 15.99 -2.34
C GLN A 155 -7.42 16.72 -2.15
N GLN A 156 -7.36 17.59 -1.13
CA GLN A 156 -6.15 18.24 -0.67
C GLN A 156 -5.86 17.76 0.75
N THR A 157 -4.63 17.36 0.96
CA THR A 157 -4.15 16.89 2.26
C THR A 157 -3.66 18.11 3.06
N TYR A 158 -2.92 17.91 4.15
CA TYR A 158 -2.50 19.02 5.02
C TYR A 158 -1.64 20.05 4.26
N PHE A 159 -0.42 19.67 3.88
CA PHE A 159 0.46 20.31 2.89
C PHE A 159 1.78 19.53 2.83
N THR A 160 2.56 19.71 1.77
CA THR A 160 3.98 19.28 1.73
C THR A 160 4.84 20.43 2.23
N GLN A 161 5.72 20.15 3.20
CA GLN A 161 6.59 21.16 3.81
C GLN A 161 7.92 21.27 3.04
N GLU A 162 8.27 22.48 2.62
CA GLU A 162 9.62 22.82 2.18
C GLU A 162 10.25 23.82 3.16
N ILE A 163 11.54 23.67 3.44
CA ILE A 163 12.30 24.63 4.25
C ILE A 163 13.23 25.39 3.30
N ASP A 164 13.06 26.71 3.22
CA ASP A 164 13.85 27.56 2.34
C ASP A 164 15.29 27.79 2.88
N ALA A 165 16.13 28.44 2.08
CA ALA A 165 17.51 28.75 2.46
C ALA A 165 17.63 29.68 3.69
N HIS A 166 16.55 30.31 4.12
CA HIS A 166 16.48 31.18 5.29
C HIS A 166 15.87 30.47 6.52
N GLY A 167 15.51 29.19 6.40
CA GLY A 167 14.89 28.41 7.47
C GLY A 167 13.38 28.67 7.64
N ASN A 168 12.73 29.35 6.69
CA ASN A 168 11.28 29.53 6.73
C ASN A 168 10.57 28.30 6.16
N GLN A 169 9.41 28.00 6.74
CA GLN A 169 8.50 27.00 6.21
C GLN A 169 7.72 27.55 5.02
N ILE A 170 7.74 26.83 3.90
CA ILE A 170 6.91 27.07 2.72
C ILE A 170 5.92 25.89 2.58
N PRO A 171 4.59 26.14 2.67
CA PRO A 171 3.58 25.11 2.46
C PRO A 171 3.22 24.96 0.98
N HIS A 172 3.17 23.72 0.50
CA HIS A 172 2.65 23.35 -0.83
C HIS A 172 1.34 22.56 -0.70
N TYR A 173 0.24 23.06 -1.27
CA TYR A 173 -1.13 22.51 -1.15
C TYR A 173 -1.59 21.77 -2.40
#